data_AF-A0A8J3FE15-F1
#
_entry.id   AF-A0A8J3FE15-F1
#
_cell.length_a   1.000
_cell.length_b   1.000
_cell.length_c   1.000
_cell.angle_alpha   90.00
_cell.angle_beta   90.00
_cell.angle_gamma   90.00
#
_symmetry.space_group_name_H-M   'P 1'
#
loop_
_entity.id
_entity.type
_entity.pdbx_description
1 polymer ?
#
loop_
_entity_poly.entity_id
_entity_poly.type
_entity_poly.pdbx_seq_one_letter_code
_entity_poly.pdbx_strand_id
1 'polypeptide(L)'
;MEYVNDSRCPSNGNCIWEGNASANFVLNSKTENKSFTLNTQKNFQRDTILNGLKIELVSVSPYPLLNSTTNQNDYSVKINIYME
;
A
#
# COMPACT_ATOMS: atom_id res chain seq x y z
N MET A 1 1.16 -8.50 -4.53
CA MET A 1 1.53 -7.08 -4.67
C MET A 1 2.42 -6.99 -5.89
N GLU A 2 2.18 -6.06 -6.79
CA GLU A 2 3.00 -5.87 -8.00
C GLU A 2 4.09 -4.81 -7.77
N TYR A 3 3.71 -3.65 -7.26
CA TYR A 3 4.65 -2.57 -6.94
C TYR A 3 4.13 -1.64 -5.84
N VAL A 4 5.03 -0.83 -5.29
CA VAL A 4 4.76 0.19 -4.28
C VAL A 4 5.23 1.52 -4.83
N ASN A 5 4.41 2.54 -4.72
CA ASN A 5 4.83 3.92 -4.92
C ASN A 5 4.85 4.61 -3.56
N ASP A 6 6.04 4.99 -3.10
CA ASP A 6 6.26 5.53 -1.76
C ASP A 6 6.75 6.98 -1.83
N SER A 7 5.87 7.89 -1.45
CA SER A 7 6.15 9.31 -1.26
C SER A 7 5.93 9.76 0.18
N ARG A 8 5.90 8.82 1.13
CA ARG A 8 5.78 9.15 2.56
C ARG A 8 6.94 10.05 2.95
N CYS A 9 6.66 11.04 3.79
CA CYS A 9 7.71 11.85 4.37
C CYS A 9 8.72 10.93 5.09
N PRO A 10 10.03 11.01 4.81
CA PRO A 10 11.01 10.17 5.50
C PRO A 10 10.99 10.39 7.02
N SER A 11 11.26 9.35 7.82
CA SER A 11 11.13 9.44 9.29
C SER A 11 12.12 10.40 9.96
N ASN A 12 13.20 10.75 9.26
CA ASN A 12 14.19 11.74 9.69
C ASN A 12 14.11 13.06 8.89
N GLY A 13 13.04 13.25 8.10
CA GLY A 13 12.80 14.46 7.33
C GLY A 13 11.80 15.41 7.99
N ASN A 14 11.86 16.69 7.60
CA ASN A 14 10.90 17.71 8.00
C ASN A 14 10.07 18.08 6.76
N CYS A 15 8.91 17.45 6.61
CA CYS A 15 8.00 17.71 5.49
C CYS A 15 6.81 18.57 5.91
N ILE A 16 6.32 19.40 4.99
CA ILE A 16 5.06 20.15 5.17
C ILE A 16 3.85 19.21 5.08
N TRP A 17 3.98 18.11 4.32
CA TRP A 17 2.93 17.13 4.06
C TRP A 17 3.38 15.72 4.49
N GLU A 18 2.46 14.93 5.02
CA GLU A 18 2.72 13.56 5.51
C GLU A 18 3.13 12.56 4.41
N GLY A 19 2.74 12.84 3.15
CA GLY A 19 2.99 11.97 2.00
C GLY A 19 2.07 10.73 1.98
N ASN A 20 2.36 9.79 1.07
CA ASN A 20 1.56 8.56 0.94
C ASN A 20 2.41 7.41 0.41
N ALA A 21 2.17 6.20 0.90
CA ALA A 21 2.55 4.98 0.20
C ALA A 21 1.31 4.31 -0.36
N SER A 22 1.34 4.01 -1.65
CA SER A 22 0.34 3.24 -2.35
C SER A 22 0.91 1.90 -2.80
N ALA A 23 0.15 0.83 -2.62
CA ALA A 23 0.52 -0.52 -3.01
C ALA A 23 -0.47 -1.02 -4.05
N ASN A 24 0.05 -1.56 -5.15
CA ASN A 24 -0.73 -2.14 -6.21
C ASN A 24 -0.85 -3.65 -6.03
N PHE A 25 -2.08 -4.13 -6.15
CA PHE A 25 -2.45 -5.51 -5.96
C PHE A 25 -3.18 -6.01 -7.19
N VAL A 26 -2.98 -7.29 -7.48
CA VAL A 26 -3.80 -8.05 -8.42
C VAL A 26 -4.39 -9.20 -7.66
N LEU A 27 -5.73 -9.25 -7.59
CA LEU A 27 -6.46 -10.40 -7.11
C LEU A 27 -6.73 -11.33 -8.28
N ASN A 28 -6.01 -12.45 -8.32
CA ASN A 28 -6.24 -13.52 -9.28
C ASN A 28 -7.25 -14.50 -8.68
N SER A 29 -8.41 -14.63 -9.33
CA SER A 29 -9.42 -15.63 -9.00
C SER A 29 -9.63 -16.57 -10.19
N LYS A 30 -10.40 -17.64 -10.01
CA LYS A 30 -10.70 -18.58 -11.11
C LYS A 30 -11.41 -17.91 -12.29
N THR A 31 -12.12 -16.80 -12.05
CA THR A 31 -13.01 -16.17 -13.02
C THR A 31 -12.55 -14.78 -13.45
N GLU A 32 -11.66 -14.13 -12.69
CA GLU A 32 -11.29 -12.74 -12.95
C GLU A 32 -9.94 -12.37 -12.30
N ASN A 33 -9.21 -11.48 -12.99
CA ASN A 33 -8.05 -10.79 -12.46
C ASN A 33 -8.42 -9.31 -12.26
N LYS A 34 -8.47 -8.86 -11.01
CA LYS A 34 -8.75 -7.45 -10.67
C LYS A 34 -7.51 -6.76 -10.13
N SER A 35 -7.13 -5.66 -10.76
CA SER A 35 -6.10 -4.75 -10.25
C SER A 35 -6.74 -3.67 -9.38
N PHE A 36 -6.12 -3.38 -8.23
CA PHE A 36 -6.56 -2.31 -7.33
C PHE A 36 -5.37 -1.74 -6.55
N THR A 37 -5.53 -0.49 -6.11
CA THR A 37 -4.51 0.23 -5.35
C THR A 37 -5.06 0.58 -3.97
N LEU A 38 -4.31 0.25 -2.93
CA LEU A 38 -4.63 0.69 -1.57
C LEU A 38 -3.56 1.63 -1.04
N ASN A 39 -3.95 2.54 -0.16
CA ASN A 39 -3.13 3.65 0.30
C ASN A 39 -2.97 3.65 1.82
N THR A 40 -1.87 4.23 2.28
CA THR A 40 -1.62 4.44 3.72
C THR A 40 -2.26 5.73 4.22
N GLN A 41 -2.38 6.75 3.36
CA GLN A 41 -3.04 8.01 3.71
C GLN A 41 -4.57 7.87 3.77
N LYS A 42 -5.19 8.48 4.79
CA LYS A 42 -6.64 8.38 5.06
C LYS A 42 -7.54 9.04 4.03
N ASN A 43 -7.02 10.01 3.28
CA ASN A 43 -7.79 10.73 2.27
C ASN A 43 -7.87 9.98 0.93
N PHE A 44 -7.14 8.86 0.80
CA PHE A 44 -7.19 7.98 -0.36
C PHE A 44 -7.84 6.64 0.01
N GLN A 45 -8.13 5.83 -1.01
CA GLN A 45 -8.71 4.51 -0.83
C GLN A 45 -7.76 3.61 -0.02
N ARG A 46 -8.14 3.27 1.21
CA ARG A 46 -7.36 2.41 2.12
C ARG A 46 -7.81 0.96 2.10
N ASP A 47 -9.04 0.73 1.69
CA ASP A 47 -9.66 -0.58 1.57
C ASP A 47 -10.52 -0.72 0.31
N THR A 48 -10.84 -1.97 0.00
CA THR A 48 -11.77 -2.32 -1.08
C THR A 48 -12.52 -3.59 -0.72
N ILE A 49 -13.65 -3.83 -1.39
CA ILE A 49 -14.45 -5.03 -1.25
C ILE A 49 -14.47 -5.72 -2.60
N LEU A 50 -13.87 -6.92 -2.67
CA LEU A 50 -13.79 -7.71 -3.89
C LEU A 50 -14.21 -9.15 -3.59
N ASN A 51 -15.23 -9.63 -4.29
CA ASN A 51 -15.72 -11.00 -4.18
C ASN A 51 -16.11 -11.39 -2.73
N GLY A 52 -16.75 -10.49 -1.99
CA GLY A 52 -17.13 -10.69 -0.59
C GLY A 52 -15.96 -10.65 0.40
N LEU A 53 -14.77 -10.24 -0.04
CA LEU A 53 -13.61 -10.02 0.82
C LEU A 53 -13.35 -8.53 0.94
N LYS A 54 -13.40 -8.03 2.18
CA LYS A 54 -12.89 -6.70 2.51
C LYS A 54 -11.38 -6.78 2.71
N ILE A 55 -10.62 -6.04 1.92
CA ILE A 55 -9.16 -6.00 1.94
C ILE A 55 -8.73 -4.59 2.33
N GLU A 56 -7.98 -4.45 3.42
CA GLU A 56 -7.51 -3.17 3.95
C GLU A 56 -5.99 -3.13 4.04
N LEU A 57 -5.37 -2.02 3.61
CA LEU A 57 -3.94 -1.79 3.79
C LEU A 57 -3.65 -1.22 5.19
N VAL A 58 -2.91 -2.00 5.97
CA VAL A 58 -2.50 -1.65 7.33
C VAL A 58 -1.21 -0.82 7.31
N SER A 59 -0.18 -1.31 6.61
CA SER A 59 1.11 -0.63 6.56
C SER A 59 1.97 -1.08 5.38
N VAL A 60 2.90 -0.23 4.98
CA VAL A 60 3.98 -0.51 4.03
C VAL A 60 5.32 -0.40 4.77
N SER A 61 6.24 -1.32 4.55
CA SER A 61 7.58 -1.36 5.17
C SER A 61 8.64 -1.66 4.10
N PRO A 62 9.87 -1.14 4.23
CA PRO A 62 10.32 -0.22 5.27
C PRO A 62 9.68 1.17 5.14
N TYR A 63 9.81 1.99 6.18
CA TYR A 63 9.45 3.41 6.10
C TYR A 63 10.66 4.19 5.52
N PRO A 64 10.45 5.20 4.66
CA PRO A 64 11.57 5.85 3.99
C PRO A 64 12.48 6.62 4.95
N LEU A 65 13.77 6.68 4.59
CA LEU A 65 14.81 7.47 5.24
C LEU A 65 15.40 8.46 4.23
N LEU A 66 15.72 9.68 4.67
CA LEU A 66 16.42 10.67 3.84
C LEU A 66 17.74 10.10 3.34
N ASN A 67 18.08 10.42 2.10
CA ASN A 67 19.30 9.96 1.41
C ASN A 67 19.43 8.43 1.29
N SER A 68 18.32 7.71 1.44
CA SER A 68 18.24 6.27 1.21
C SER A 68 17.26 5.98 0.08
N THR A 69 17.64 5.04 -0.78
CA THR A 69 16.76 4.51 -1.82
C THR A 69 16.36 3.09 -1.43
N THR A 70 15.06 2.84 -1.29
CA THR A 70 14.54 1.49 -1.03
C THR A 70 14.31 0.79 -2.38
N ASN A 71 14.84 -0.42 -2.55
CA ASN A 71 14.55 -1.20 -3.75
C ASN A 71 13.08 -1.67 -3.72
N GLN A 72 12.44 -1.75 -4.88
CA GLN A 72 11.06 -2.23 -4.99
C GLN A 72 10.84 -3.62 -4.36
N ASN A 73 11.84 -4.49 -4.44
CA ASN A 73 11.78 -5.86 -3.90
C ASN A 73 11.95 -5.93 -2.37
N ASP A 74 12.39 -4.85 -1.73
CA ASP A 74 12.56 -4.80 -0.28
C ASP A 74 11.26 -4.41 0.43
N TYR A 75 10.24 -3.98 -0.33
CA TYR A 75 8.96 -3.61 0.25
C TYR A 75 8.14 -4.83 0.68
N SER A 76 7.56 -4.71 1.87
CA SER A 76 6.56 -5.62 2.44
C SER A 76 5.32 -4.83 2.82
N VAL A 77 4.15 -5.44 2.63
CA VAL A 77 2.85 -4.83 2.96
C VAL A 77 2.10 -5.71 3.95
N LYS A 78 1.51 -5.07 4.96
CA LYS A 78 0.59 -5.72 5.89
C LYS A 78 -0.83 -5.35 5.47
N ILE A 79 -1.66 -6.37 5.26
CA ILE A 79 -3.07 -6.21 4.93
C ILE A 79 -3.93 -6.98 5.93
N ASN A 80 -5.14 -6.50 6.15
CA ASN A 80 -6.20 -7.27 6.80
C ASN A 80 -7.18 -7.76 5.74
N ILE A 81 -7.72 -8.96 5.95
CA ILE A 81 -8.74 -9.55 5.09
C ILE A 81 -9.88 -10.03 5.97
N TYR A 82 -11.10 -9.62 5.64
CA TYR A 82 -12.33 -10.01 6.31
C TYR A 82 -13.34 -10.52 5.29
N MET A 83 -14.22 -11.44 5.70
CA MET A 83 -15.43 -11.74 4.92
C MET A 83 -16.47 -10.67 5.21
N GLU A 84 -17.15 -10.21 4.17
CA GLU A 84 -18.30 -9.30 4.25
C GLU A 84 -19.61 -10.02 3.95
#